data_AF-A0A0S6W3V9-F1
#
_entry.id   AF-A0A0S6W3V9-F1
#
_cell.length_a   1.000
_cell.length_b   1.000
_cell.length_c   1.000
_cell.angle_alpha   90.00
_cell.angle_beta   90.00
_cell.angle_gamma   90.00
#
_symmetry.space_group_name_H-M   'P 1'
#
loop_
_entity.id
_entity.type
_entity.pdbx_description
1 polymer ?
#
loop_
_entity_poly.entity_id
_entity_poly.type
_entity_poly.pdbx_seq_one_letter_code
_entity_poly.pdbx_strand_id
1 'polypeptide(L)'
;MSTKAEYIEKYQTEIEKWNTEIDVLEAKIIEADAKSAHEEQINALRQHRDEAKAKLAEIQAAHEDKWEELKDGLEHTWTTIKDGFEKFAAKFQP
;
A
#
# COMPACT_ATOMS: atom_id res chain seq x y z
N MET A 1 -7.96 -18.02 15.58
CA MET A 1 -8.59 -17.13 14.59
C MET A 1 -7.90 -15.79 14.74
N SER A 2 -7.34 -15.22 13.68
CA SER A 2 -6.86 -13.84 13.75
C SER A 2 -8.08 -12.95 13.92
N THR A 3 -8.08 -12.14 14.96
CA THR A 3 -9.10 -11.13 15.20
C THR A 3 -8.99 -10.04 14.14
N LYS A 4 -10.09 -9.31 13.93
CA LYS A 4 -10.10 -8.11 13.10
C LYS A 4 -8.94 -7.15 13.45
N ALA A 5 -8.61 -7.03 14.73
CA ALA A 5 -7.52 -6.17 15.22
C ALA A 5 -6.14 -6.62 14.69
N GLU A 6 -5.79 -7.90 14.85
CA GLU A 6 -4.53 -8.47 14.32
C GLU A 6 -4.45 -8.31 12.80
N TYR A 7 -5.59 -8.45 12.13
CA TYR A 7 -5.70 -8.26 10.69
C TYR A 7 -5.37 -6.80 10.32
N ILE A 8 -6.00 -5.84 10.98
CA ILE A 8 -5.75 -4.42 10.74
C ILE A 8 -4.28 -4.06 10.99
N GLU A 9 -3.71 -4.53 12.10
CA GLU A 9 -2.32 -4.26 12.47
C GLU A 9 -1.32 -4.79 11.43
N LYS A 10 -1.53 -6.01 10.92
CA LYS A 10 -0.72 -6.60 9.85
C LYS A 10 -0.68 -5.69 8.62
N TYR A 11 -1.85 -5.27 8.14
CA TYR A 11 -1.95 -4.47 6.92
C TYR A 11 -1.51 -3.02 7.12
N GLN A 12 -1.72 -2.48 8.32
CA GLN A 12 -1.19 -1.18 8.70
C GLN A 12 0.34 -1.17 8.65
N THR A 13 0.99 -2.23 9.15
CA THR A 13 2.44 -2.40 9.09
C THR A 13 2.95 -2.44 7.64
N GLU A 14 2.24 -3.14 6.74
CA GLU A 14 2.60 -3.16 5.31
C GLU A 14 2.45 -1.77 4.67
N ILE A 15 1.39 -1.02 4.98
CA ILE A 15 1.22 0.37 4.51
C ILE A 15 2.35 1.27 5.03
N GLU A 16 2.75 1.14 6.29
CA GLU A 16 3.85 1.92 6.87
C GLU A 16 5.18 1.62 6.18
N LYS A 17 5.42 0.35 5.84
CA LYS A 17 6.56 -0.05 5.03
C LYS A 17 6.53 0.63 3.66
N TRP A 18 5.39 0.61 2.96
CA TRP A 18 5.25 1.26 1.66
C TRP A 18 5.41 2.78 1.73
N ASN A 19 4.91 3.45 2.79
CA ASN A 19 5.17 4.87 3.01
C ASN A 19 6.67 5.15 3.10
N THR A 20 7.36 4.38 3.93
CA THR A 20 8.80 4.54 4.11
C THR A 20 9.57 4.32 2.81
N GLU A 21 9.19 3.31 2.02
CA GLU A 21 9.80 3.06 0.72
C GLU A 21 9.54 4.19 -0.29
N ILE A 22 8.30 4.71 -0.36
CA ILE A 22 7.94 5.87 -1.19
C ILE A 22 8.80 7.09 -0.78
N ASP A 23 8.91 7.39 0.51
CA ASP A 23 9.66 8.54 1.00
C ASP A 23 11.15 8.44 0.63
N VAL A 24 11.73 7.24 0.75
CA VAL A 24 13.13 6.97 0.34
C VAL A 24 13.30 7.14 -1.17
N LEU A 25 12.36 6.64 -1.98
CA LEU A 25 12.40 6.79 -3.43
C LEU A 25 12.27 8.26 -3.84
N GLU A 26 11.36 9.00 -3.23
CA GLU A 26 11.18 10.42 -3.48
C GLU A 26 12.41 11.24 -3.14
N ALA A 27 13.05 10.97 -2.00
CA ALA A 27 14.32 11.60 -1.64
C ALA A 27 15.42 11.34 -2.69
N LYS A 28 15.56 10.10 -3.17
CA LYS A 28 16.52 9.73 -4.22
C LYS A 28 16.24 10.43 -5.55
N ILE A 29 14.96 10.53 -5.94
CA ILE A 29 14.54 11.23 -7.15
C ILE A 29 14.91 12.72 -7.08
N ILE A 30 14.71 13.36 -5.93
CA ILE A 30 15.07 14.76 -5.68
C ILE A 30 16.58 14.95 -5.73
N GLU A 31 17.35 14.07 -5.09
CA GLU A 31 18.82 14.11 -5.08
C GLU A 31 19.41 13.96 -6.49
N ALA A 32 18.81 13.11 -7.33
CA ALA A 32 19.22 12.87 -8.70
C ALA A 32 18.69 13.89 -9.72
N ASP A 33 17.91 14.89 -9.29
CA ASP A 33 17.18 15.84 -10.16
C ASP A 33 16.36 15.14 -11.27
N ALA A 34 15.84 13.95 -10.96
CA ALA A 34 15.17 13.06 -11.91
C ALA A 34 13.64 13.09 -11.77
N LYS A 35 13.10 14.16 -11.15
CA LYS A 35 11.69 14.28 -10.80
C LYS A 35 10.76 14.03 -11.98
N SER A 36 10.99 14.69 -13.10
CA SER A 36 10.16 14.53 -14.31
C SER A 36 10.20 13.12 -14.90
N ALA A 37 11.28 12.36 -14.70
CA ALA A 37 11.41 10.99 -15.21
C ALA A 37 10.67 9.96 -14.35
N HIS A 38 10.51 10.26 -13.05
CA HIS A 38 9.98 9.32 -12.07
C HIS A 38 8.65 9.76 -11.43
N GLU A 39 8.14 10.94 -11.77
CA GLU A 39 6.90 11.50 -11.22
C GLU A 39 5.69 10.58 -11.43
N GLU A 40 5.55 9.98 -12.61
CA GLU A 40 4.46 9.03 -12.87
C GLU A 40 4.55 7.78 -11.97
N GLN A 41 5.78 7.31 -11.74
CA GLN A 41 6.01 6.08 -10.98
C GLN A 41 5.82 6.30 -9.49
N ILE A 42 6.29 7.43 -8.94
CA ILE A 42 6.05 7.78 -7.54
C ILE A 42 4.56 8.05 -7.30
N ASN A 43 3.86 8.67 -8.25
CA ASN A 43 2.41 8.87 -8.16
C ASN A 43 1.65 7.54 -8.20
N ALA A 44 2.05 6.59 -9.05
CA ALA A 44 1.46 5.24 -9.05
C ALA A 44 1.67 4.51 -7.71
N LEU A 45 2.88 4.58 -7.14
CA LEU A 45 3.16 4.00 -5.81
C LEU A 45 2.28 4.64 -4.72
N ARG A 46 2.13 5.96 -4.74
CA ARG A 46 1.26 6.70 -3.81
C ARG A 46 -0.20 6.29 -3.94
N GLN A 47 -0.70 6.15 -5.17
CA GLN A 47 -2.07 5.71 -5.44
C GLN A 47 -2.33 4.31 -4.87
N HIS A 48 -1.45 3.34 -5.12
CA HIS A 48 -1.55 2.01 -4.55
C HIS A 48 -1.58 2.02 -3.01
N ARG A 49 -0.67 2.78 -2.39
CA ARG A 49 -0.63 2.95 -0.94
C ARG A 49 -1.92 3.60 -0.40
N ASP A 50 -2.50 4.56 -1.12
CA ASP A 50 -3.75 5.23 -0.72
C ASP A 50 -4.97 4.32 -0.89
N GLU A 51 -5.01 3.50 -1.95
CA GLU A 51 -6.02 2.46 -2.15
C GLU A 51 -6.00 1.43 -0.99
N ALA A 52 -4.81 1.00 -0.58
CA ALA A 52 -4.66 0.11 0.57
C ALA A 52 -5.14 0.75 1.88
N LYS A 53 -4.80 2.01 2.12
CA LYS A 53 -5.32 2.76 3.29
C LYS A 53 -6.85 2.82 3.29
N ALA A 54 -7.46 3.14 2.14
CA ALA A 54 -8.91 3.20 2.02
C ALA A 54 -9.56 1.83 2.30
N LYS A 55 -8.99 0.76 1.73
CA LYS A 55 -9.45 -0.60 1.94
C LYS A 55 -9.32 -1.06 3.40
N LEU A 56 -8.22 -0.71 4.07
CA LEU A 56 -8.04 -0.99 5.49
C LEU A 56 -9.04 -0.22 6.36
N ALA A 57 -9.33 1.03 6.00
CA ALA A 57 -10.32 1.85 6.71
C ALA A 57 -11.75 1.29 6.58
N GLU A 58 -12.11 0.72 5.42
CA GLU A 58 -13.39 0.00 5.24
C GLU A 58 -13.53 -1.16 6.24
N ILE A 59 -12.48 -1.96 6.40
CA ILE A 59 -12.45 -3.07 7.38
C ILE A 59 -12.52 -2.53 8.81
N GLN A 60 -11.75 -1.48 9.11
CA GLN A 60 -11.75 -0.85 10.43
C GLN A 60 -13.14 -0.32 10.81
N ALA A 61 -13.89 0.22 9.85
CA ALA A 61 -15.25 0.70 10.06
C ALA A 61 -16.32 -0.41 10.11
N ALA A 62 -16.03 -1.60 9.58
CA ALA A 62 -16.99 -2.71 9.57
C ALA A 62 -17.28 -3.28 10.97
N HIS A 63 -18.49 -3.76 11.22
CA HIS A 63 -18.80 -4.48 12.47
C HIS A 63 -18.26 -5.93 12.45
N GLU A 64 -18.16 -6.57 13.61
CA GLU A 64 -17.61 -7.93 13.77
C GLU A 64 -18.41 -9.01 13.01
N ASP A 65 -19.66 -8.74 12.66
CA ASP A 65 -20.52 -9.60 11.85
C ASP A 65 -20.28 -9.46 10.34
N LYS A 66 -19.66 -8.36 9.89
CA LYS A 66 -19.45 -8.05 8.45
C LYS A 66 -18.00 -8.10 7.99
N TRP A 67 -17.03 -8.05 8.90
CA TRP A 67 -15.62 -7.98 8.50
C TRP A 67 -15.12 -9.28 7.85
N GLU A 68 -15.65 -10.46 8.22
CA GLU A 68 -15.26 -11.74 7.61
C GLU A 68 -15.62 -11.77 6.11
N GLU A 69 -16.78 -11.25 5.72
CA GLU A 69 -17.16 -11.15 4.29
C GLU A 69 -16.28 -10.15 3.53
N LEU A 70 -15.90 -9.05 4.17
CA LEU A 70 -15.05 -8.02 3.58
C LEU A 70 -13.58 -8.46 3.50
N LYS A 71 -13.16 -9.37 4.39
CA LYS A 71 -11.79 -9.89 4.47
C LYS A 71 -11.37 -10.58 3.18
N ASP A 72 -12.19 -11.46 2.62
CA ASP A 72 -11.85 -12.19 1.39
C ASP A 72 -11.68 -11.22 0.19
N GLY A 73 -12.57 -10.22 0.10
CA GLY A 73 -12.46 -9.16 -0.90
C GLY A 73 -11.23 -8.26 -0.68
N LEU A 74 -10.87 -8.02 0.58
CA LEU A 74 -9.67 -7.29 0.96
C LEU A 74 -8.42 -8.05 0.53
N GLU A 75 -8.29 -9.35 0.83
CA GLU A 75 -7.08 -10.13 0.51
C GLU A 75 -6.76 -10.10 -0.98
N HIS A 76 -7.79 -10.27 -1.81
CA HIS A 76 -7.64 -10.21 -3.26
C HIS A 76 -7.19 -8.83 -3.74
N THR A 77 -7.87 -7.78 -3.26
CA THR A 77 -7.53 -6.39 -3.60
C THR A 77 -6.13 -6.04 -3.12
N TRP A 78 -5.78 -6.46 -1.91
CA TRP A 78 -4.51 -6.17 -1.28
C TRP A 78 -3.33 -6.81 -2.01
N THR A 79 -3.50 -8.05 -2.45
CA THR A 79 -2.50 -8.75 -3.25
C THR A 79 -2.25 -8.00 -4.56
N THR A 80 -3.33 -7.51 -5.20
CA THR A 80 -3.22 -6.72 -6.43
C THR A 80 -2.47 -5.40 -6.20
N ILE A 81 -2.78 -4.70 -5.10
CA ILE A 81 -2.11 -3.46 -4.72
C ILE A 81 -0.62 -3.72 -4.46
N LYS A 82 -0.31 -4.78 -3.71
CA LYS A 82 1.05 -5.18 -3.38
C LYS A 82 1.87 -5.52 -4.63
N ASP A 83 1.32 -6.33 -5.53
CA ASP A 83 1.98 -6.69 -6.79
C ASP A 83 2.23 -5.46 -7.66
N GLY A 84 1.25 -4.53 -7.72
CA GLY A 84 1.41 -3.24 -8.38
C GLY A 84 2.56 -2.44 -7.77
N PHE A 85 2.53 -2.27 -6.45
CA PHE A 85 3.56 -1.55 -5.71
C PHE A 85 4.96 -2.13 -5.94
N GLU A 86 5.14 -3.43 -5.76
CA GLU A 86 6.43 -4.11 -5.95
C GLU A 86 6.92 -3.96 -7.41
N LYS A 87 6.02 -4.05 -8.39
CA LYS A 87 6.36 -3.85 -9.81
C LYS A 87 6.81 -2.43 -10.12
N PHE A 88 6.19 -1.41 -9.52
CA PHE A 88 6.62 -0.02 -9.69
C PHE A 88 7.90 0.27 -8.91
N ALA A 89 8.04 -0.24 -7.69
CA ALA A 89 9.23 -0.08 -6.86
C ALA A 89 10.46 -0.74 -7.52
N ALA A 90 10.29 -1.90 -8.16
CA ALA A 90 11.36 -2.58 -8.90
C ALA A 90 11.93 -1.74 -10.05
N LYS A 91 11.15 -0.83 -10.64
CA LYS A 91 11.64 0.09 -11.69
C LYS A 91 12.63 1.14 -11.18
N PHE A 92 12.73 1.30 -9.86
CA PHE A 92 13.69 2.18 -9.21
C PHE A 92 14.97 1.45 -8.77
N GLN A 93 15.01 0.12 -8.88
CA GLN A 93 16.25 -0.62 -8.68
C GLN A 93 17.12 -0.52 -9.96
N PRO A 94 18.45 -0.33 -9.81
CA PRO A 94 19.38 -0.26 -10.94
C PRO A 94 19.55 -1.60 -11.65
#